data_AF-A0A9R1A1V9-F1
#
_entry.id   AF-A0A9R1A1V9-F1
#
_cell.length_a   1.000
_cell.length_b   1.000
_cell.length_c   1.000
_cell.angle_alpha   90.00
_cell.angle_beta   90.00
_cell.angle_gamma   90.00
#
_symmetry.space_group_name_H-M   'P 1'
#
loop_
_entity.id
_entity.type
_entity.pdbx_description
1 polymer ?
#
loop_
_entity_poly.entity_id
_entity_poly.type
_entity_poly.pdbx_seq_one_letter_code
_entity_poly.pdbx_strand_id
1 'polypeptide(L)'
;MMEDAFDFIARNGGIDTEEDYPYTAKDGRCDLAKRSRTVVSIDGFESVPENDELSLKKAVAHQPVSVGIEAGGPEFQLYESGVFTGRCGTELDHGVVAVGYGTDNGRDYWSVRNSWGPDWGEGGYIRMERNVTARTGKCGIAMMASYPVKNGPNPSPKPPNPPKPKPVACDRHSKCPAGSTCCCTHGVRKTCFVWGCCPAKGAICCKDGPTCCPSDYPVCNAENRTCSKSKNSPYTVEALIRTPARRSRTTTLTQLADSVFSELDV
;
A
#
# COMPACT_ATOMS: atom_id res chain seq x y z
N MET A 1 -10.04 -14.33 -12.92
CA MET A 1 -11.48 -14.11 -12.61
C MET A 1 -11.60 -13.46 -11.23
N MET A 2 -12.79 -13.00 -10.81
CA MET A 2 -12.98 -12.35 -9.49
C MET A 2 -12.60 -13.27 -8.31
N GLU A 3 -12.74 -14.57 -8.48
CA GLU A 3 -12.36 -15.60 -7.49
C GLU A 3 -10.86 -15.53 -7.14
N ASP A 4 -9.98 -15.32 -8.12
CA ASP A 4 -8.54 -15.17 -7.88
C ASP A 4 -8.22 -13.94 -7.00
N ALA A 5 -9.00 -12.87 -7.16
CA ALA A 5 -8.87 -11.67 -6.35
C ALA A 5 -9.32 -11.93 -4.90
N PHE A 6 -10.43 -12.64 -4.70
CA PHE A 6 -10.85 -13.04 -3.35
C PHE A 6 -9.86 -14.01 -2.70
N ASP A 7 -9.38 -15.02 -3.42
CA ASP A 7 -8.36 -15.94 -2.92
C ASP A 7 -7.08 -15.19 -2.52
N PHE A 8 -6.64 -14.23 -3.33
CA PHE A 8 -5.54 -13.34 -2.98
C PHE A 8 -5.82 -12.58 -1.67
N ILE A 9 -6.97 -11.91 -1.54
CA ILE A 9 -7.30 -11.12 -0.34
C ILE A 9 -7.31 -12.01 0.91
N ALA A 10 -7.92 -13.19 0.84
CA ALA A 10 -7.97 -14.14 1.94
C ALA A 10 -6.56 -14.59 2.37
N ARG A 11 -5.72 -15.00 1.41
CA ARG A 11 -4.33 -15.44 1.67
C ARG A 11 -3.39 -14.32 2.08
N ASN A 12 -3.65 -13.09 1.60
CA ASN A 12 -2.85 -11.91 1.90
C ASN A 12 -3.10 -11.38 3.32
N GLY A 13 -4.16 -11.85 4.00
CA GLY A 13 -4.59 -11.34 5.30
C GLY A 13 -5.35 -10.02 5.21
N GLY A 14 -5.94 -9.73 4.04
CA GLY A 14 -6.78 -8.57 3.79
C GLY A 14 -6.33 -7.68 2.63
N ILE A 15 -7.01 -6.55 2.51
CA ILE A 15 -6.80 -5.52 1.48
C ILE A 15 -6.64 -4.15 2.14
N ASP A 16 -5.78 -3.32 1.55
CA ASP A 16 -5.52 -1.94 1.99
C ASP A 16 -6.68 -1.01 1.57
N THR A 17 -6.74 0.19 2.15
CA THR A 17 -7.71 1.22 1.74
C THR A 17 -7.28 1.90 0.45
N GLU A 18 -8.23 2.53 -0.26
CA GLU A 18 -7.95 3.37 -1.43
C GLU A 18 -7.01 4.54 -1.09
N GLU A 19 -7.11 5.11 0.12
CA GLU A 19 -6.21 6.19 0.56
C GLU A 19 -4.76 5.70 0.69
N ASP A 20 -4.57 4.48 1.19
CA ASP A 20 -3.24 3.87 1.38
C ASP A 20 -2.65 3.32 0.08
N TYR A 21 -3.49 2.78 -0.80
CA TYR A 21 -3.10 2.24 -2.10
C TYR A 21 -3.98 2.79 -3.24
N PRO A 22 -3.79 4.06 -3.65
CA PRO A 22 -4.63 4.69 -4.65
C PRO A 22 -4.55 4.03 -6.03
N TYR A 23 -5.67 3.98 -6.72
CA TYR A 23 -5.77 3.51 -8.10
C TYR A 23 -5.04 4.46 -9.06
N THR A 24 -4.23 3.88 -9.95
CA THR A 24 -3.42 4.64 -10.92
C THR A 24 -3.77 4.35 -12.38
N ALA A 25 -4.79 3.53 -12.65
CA ALA A 25 -5.21 3.10 -13.99
C ALA A 25 -4.08 2.47 -14.85
N LYS A 26 -3.07 1.91 -14.19
CA LYS A 26 -1.94 1.21 -14.83
C LYS A 26 -1.33 0.22 -13.86
N ASP A 27 -0.87 -0.90 -14.39
CA ASP A 27 -0.16 -1.89 -13.59
C ASP A 27 1.17 -1.31 -13.10
N GLY A 28 1.35 -1.40 -11.79
CA GLY A 28 2.58 -1.03 -11.10
C GLY A 28 3.25 -2.26 -10.49
N ARG A 29 4.46 -2.05 -9.96
CA ARG A 29 5.08 -3.06 -9.10
C ARG A 29 4.37 -3.08 -7.74
N CYS A 30 4.10 -4.28 -7.22
CA CYS A 30 3.57 -4.47 -5.87
C CYS A 30 4.45 -3.73 -4.84
N ASP A 31 3.89 -2.71 -4.18
CA ASP A 31 4.59 -1.94 -3.15
C ASP A 31 4.35 -2.55 -1.78
N LEU A 32 5.27 -3.44 -1.38
CA LEU A 32 5.22 -4.13 -0.10
C LEU A 32 5.32 -3.18 1.11
N ALA A 33 5.80 -1.93 0.93
CA ALA A 33 5.82 -0.96 2.02
C ALA A 33 4.42 -0.43 2.34
N LYS A 34 3.48 -0.49 1.38
CA LYS A 34 2.08 -0.11 1.57
C LYS A 34 1.23 -1.23 2.19
N ARG A 35 1.64 -2.50 2.04
CA ARG A 35 0.98 -3.75 2.51
C ARG A 35 0.75 -3.89 4.03
N SER A 36 0.94 -2.83 4.81
CA SER A 36 0.89 -2.92 6.29
C SER A 36 -0.37 -2.32 6.91
N ARG A 37 -1.33 -1.89 6.09
CA ARG A 37 -2.57 -1.25 6.53
C ARG A 37 -3.78 -2.02 6.01
N THR A 38 -3.76 -3.34 6.15
CA THR A 38 -4.94 -4.16 5.85
C THR A 38 -6.06 -3.82 6.83
N VAL A 39 -7.13 -3.20 6.33
CA VAL A 39 -8.27 -2.74 7.15
C VAL A 39 -9.43 -3.73 7.12
N VAL A 40 -9.57 -4.46 6.01
CA VAL A 40 -10.62 -5.47 5.82
C VAL A 40 -9.98 -6.79 5.41
N SER A 41 -10.42 -7.88 6.02
CA SER A 41 -10.07 -9.24 5.60
C SER A 41 -11.32 -9.99 5.18
N ILE A 42 -11.14 -11.07 4.43
CA ILE A 42 -12.20 -12.05 4.14
C ILE A 42 -11.68 -13.43 4.52
N ASP A 43 -12.58 -14.34 4.84
CA ASP A 43 -12.24 -15.70 5.28
C ASP A 43 -12.27 -16.69 4.10
N GLY A 44 -12.85 -16.27 2.97
CA GLY A 44 -12.90 -17.00 1.72
C GLY A 44 -13.87 -16.34 0.74
N PHE A 45 -14.35 -17.12 -0.22
CA PHE A 45 -15.42 -16.74 -1.14
C PHE A 45 -16.26 -17.97 -1.47
N GLU A 46 -17.44 -17.72 -2.02
CA GLU A 46 -18.31 -18.75 -2.58
C GLU A 46 -18.75 -18.33 -3.97
N SER A 47 -18.90 -19.31 -4.85
CA SER A 47 -19.47 -19.13 -6.19
C SER A 47 -20.96 -19.44 -6.15
N VAL A 48 -21.76 -18.60 -6.79
CA VAL A 48 -23.19 -18.83 -6.97
C VAL A 48 -23.36 -19.94 -8.03
N PRO A 49 -24.32 -20.87 -7.87
CA PRO A 49 -24.67 -21.82 -8.91
C PRO A 49 -24.86 -21.15 -10.28
N GLU A 50 -24.13 -21.64 -11.27
CA GLU A 50 -24.15 -21.08 -12.61
C GLU A 50 -25.53 -21.21 -13.26
N ASN A 51 -25.90 -20.22 -14.06
CA ASN A 51 -27.11 -20.18 -14.85
C ASN A 51 -28.41 -20.30 -14.03
N ASP A 52 -28.38 -19.77 -12.81
CA ASP A 52 -29.51 -19.77 -11.89
C ASP A 52 -29.74 -18.39 -11.26
N GLU A 53 -30.58 -17.58 -11.91
CA GLU A 53 -31.00 -16.26 -11.41
C GLU A 53 -31.67 -16.33 -10.03
N LEU A 54 -32.29 -17.46 -9.65
CA LEU A 54 -32.88 -17.61 -8.32
C LEU A 54 -31.80 -17.75 -7.25
N SER A 55 -30.74 -18.51 -7.53
CA SER A 55 -29.59 -18.61 -6.63
C SER A 55 -28.84 -17.29 -6.53
N LEU A 56 -28.65 -16.57 -7.66
CA LEU A 56 -28.10 -15.22 -7.65
C LEU A 56 -28.97 -14.26 -6.82
N LYS A 57 -30.30 -14.35 -6.93
CA LYS A 57 -31.23 -13.50 -6.17
C LYS A 57 -31.08 -13.72 -4.67
N LYS A 58 -30.97 -14.99 -4.24
CA LYS A 58 -30.73 -15.33 -2.83
C LYS A 58 -29.42 -14.72 -2.35
N ALA A 59 -28.33 -14.86 -3.10
CA ALA A 59 -27.03 -14.29 -2.73
C ALA A 59 -27.10 -12.75 -2.62
N VAL A 60 -27.68 -12.08 -3.62
CA VAL A 60 -27.82 -10.60 -3.65
C VAL A 60 -28.69 -10.09 -2.49
N ALA A 61 -29.66 -10.88 -2.02
CA ALA A 61 -30.48 -10.52 -0.86
C ALA A 61 -29.68 -10.47 0.46
N HIS A 62 -28.56 -11.19 0.53
CA HIS A 62 -27.68 -11.20 1.71
C HIS A 62 -26.58 -10.14 1.62
N GLN A 63 -26.01 -9.92 0.44
CA GLN A 63 -24.91 -8.98 0.22
C GLN A 63 -24.68 -8.69 -1.27
N PRO A 64 -23.92 -7.63 -1.64
CA PRO A 64 -23.50 -7.44 -3.01
C PRO A 64 -22.71 -8.62 -3.57
N VAL A 65 -22.93 -8.96 -4.85
CA VAL A 65 -22.31 -10.10 -5.53
C VAL A 65 -21.53 -9.61 -6.75
N SER A 66 -20.27 -10.03 -6.89
CA SER A 66 -19.49 -9.78 -8.10
C SER A 66 -20.00 -10.69 -9.22
N VAL A 67 -20.29 -10.13 -10.38
CA VAL A 67 -20.85 -10.85 -11.53
C VAL A 67 -20.09 -10.50 -12.81
N GLY A 68 -19.93 -11.49 -13.69
CA GLY A 68 -19.46 -11.29 -15.07
C GLY A 68 -20.63 -11.03 -16.01
N ILE A 69 -20.44 -10.12 -16.96
CA ILE A 69 -21.41 -9.82 -18.02
C ILE A 69 -20.70 -9.63 -19.37
N GLU A 70 -21.47 -9.68 -20.45
CA GLU A 70 -21.08 -9.12 -21.75
C GLU A 70 -21.52 -7.64 -21.81
N ALA A 71 -20.55 -6.73 -21.88
CA ALA A 71 -20.75 -5.28 -21.91
C ALA A 71 -20.22 -4.61 -23.20
N GLY A 72 -19.60 -5.37 -24.11
CA GLY A 72 -19.01 -4.86 -25.34
C GLY A 72 -20.02 -4.36 -26.40
N GLY A 73 -21.30 -4.72 -26.29
CA GLY A 73 -22.33 -4.35 -27.25
C GLY A 73 -22.72 -2.84 -27.22
N PRO A 74 -23.08 -2.23 -28.36
CA PRO A 74 -23.38 -0.80 -28.44
C PRO A 74 -24.60 -0.39 -27.62
N GLU A 75 -25.62 -1.25 -27.51
CA GLU A 75 -26.81 -0.97 -26.69
C GLU A 75 -26.48 -0.90 -25.20
N PHE A 76 -25.52 -1.70 -24.73
CA PHE A 76 -25.05 -1.63 -23.34
C PHE A 76 -24.21 -0.37 -23.11
N GLN A 77 -23.25 -0.09 -24.01
CA GLN A 77 -22.37 1.09 -23.88
C GLN A 77 -23.15 2.41 -23.86
N LEU A 78 -24.22 2.51 -24.64
CA LEU A 78 -25.06 3.71 -24.77
C LEU A 78 -26.24 3.75 -23.78
N TYR A 79 -26.26 2.87 -22.77
CA TYR A 79 -27.31 2.89 -21.75
C TYR A 79 -27.29 4.20 -20.94
N GLU A 80 -28.45 4.85 -20.83
CA GLU A 80 -28.63 6.06 -20.03
C GLU A 80 -29.55 5.84 -18.82
N SER A 81 -30.70 5.19 -19.00
CA SER A 81 -31.67 4.97 -17.92
C SER A 81 -32.72 3.90 -18.25
N GLY A 82 -33.54 3.56 -17.26
CA GLY A 82 -34.62 2.57 -17.38
C GLY A 82 -34.15 1.14 -17.14
N VAL A 83 -35.07 0.18 -17.22
CA VAL A 83 -34.67 -1.23 -17.21
C VAL A 83 -34.10 -1.60 -18.58
N PHE A 84 -32.83 -1.99 -18.61
CA PHE A 84 -32.12 -2.37 -19.82
C PHE A 84 -32.65 -3.68 -20.40
N THR A 85 -33.36 -3.56 -21.52
CA THR A 85 -33.85 -4.68 -22.33
C THR A 85 -33.10 -4.85 -23.63
N GLY A 86 -32.03 -4.09 -23.86
CA GLY A 86 -31.25 -4.10 -25.10
C GLY A 86 -30.59 -5.44 -25.40
N ARG A 87 -30.04 -5.57 -26.61
CA ARG A 87 -29.34 -6.78 -27.07
C ARG A 87 -27.93 -6.87 -26.48
N CYS A 88 -27.61 -8.07 -26.02
CA CYS A 88 -26.30 -8.52 -25.59
C CYS A 88 -26.30 -10.06 -25.70
N GLY A 89 -25.11 -10.64 -25.88
CA GLY A 89 -24.86 -12.07 -25.87
C GLY A 89 -24.45 -12.57 -24.49
N THR A 90 -23.49 -13.49 -24.47
CA THR A 90 -22.99 -14.18 -23.27
C THR A 90 -21.47 -14.39 -23.32
N GLU A 91 -20.76 -13.69 -24.21
CA GLU A 91 -19.29 -13.68 -24.24
C GLU A 91 -18.78 -12.74 -23.16
N LEU A 92 -18.67 -13.24 -21.92
CA LEU A 92 -18.34 -12.44 -20.76
C LEU A 92 -17.00 -11.70 -20.95
N ASP A 93 -17.03 -10.38 -20.86
CA ASP A 93 -15.89 -9.49 -21.09
C ASP A 93 -15.67 -8.46 -19.97
N HIS A 94 -16.63 -8.32 -19.05
CA HIS A 94 -16.62 -7.25 -18.05
C HIS A 94 -17.12 -7.71 -16.68
N GLY A 95 -16.45 -7.25 -15.62
CA GLY A 95 -16.78 -7.55 -14.23
C GLY A 95 -17.49 -6.38 -13.55
N VAL A 96 -18.64 -6.63 -12.93
CA VAL A 96 -19.49 -5.64 -12.24
C VAL A 96 -20.01 -6.18 -10.92
N VAL A 97 -20.83 -5.41 -10.20
CA VAL A 97 -21.40 -5.83 -8.91
C VAL A 97 -22.92 -5.70 -8.92
N ALA A 98 -23.64 -6.81 -8.73
CA ALA A 98 -25.06 -6.79 -8.43
C ALA A 98 -25.25 -6.37 -6.97
N VAL A 99 -25.85 -5.21 -6.75
CA VAL A 99 -26.04 -4.60 -5.41
C VAL A 99 -27.48 -4.70 -4.90
N GLY A 100 -28.40 -5.15 -5.75
CA GLY A 100 -29.81 -5.29 -5.42
C GLY A 100 -30.63 -5.78 -6.60
N TYR A 101 -31.94 -5.84 -6.41
CA TYR A 101 -32.92 -6.17 -7.44
C TYR A 101 -34.26 -5.54 -7.10
N GLY A 102 -35.13 -5.40 -8.09
CA GLY A 102 -36.47 -4.86 -7.90
C GLY A 102 -37.39 -5.17 -9.07
N THR A 103 -38.49 -4.43 -9.09
CA THR A 103 -39.47 -4.42 -10.17
C THR A 103 -39.85 -2.96 -10.43
N ASP A 104 -39.84 -2.55 -11.69
CA ASP A 104 -40.28 -1.22 -12.12
C ASP A 104 -41.27 -1.38 -13.28
N ASN A 105 -42.47 -0.81 -13.15
CA ASN A 105 -43.56 -0.90 -14.14
C ASN A 105 -43.83 -2.34 -14.65
N GLY A 106 -43.80 -3.32 -13.74
CA GLY A 106 -44.04 -4.73 -14.06
C GLY A 106 -42.84 -5.46 -14.68
N ARG A 107 -41.68 -4.80 -14.81
CA ARG A 107 -40.44 -5.41 -15.28
C ARG A 107 -39.45 -5.61 -14.14
N ASP A 108 -39.03 -6.85 -13.98
CA ASP A 108 -38.03 -7.23 -12.99
C ASP A 108 -36.63 -6.81 -13.44
N TYR A 109 -35.82 -6.33 -12.49
CA TYR A 109 -34.45 -5.92 -12.76
C TYR A 109 -33.46 -6.31 -11.66
N TRP A 110 -32.19 -6.40 -12.04
CA TRP A 110 -30.99 -6.34 -11.21
C TRP A 110 -30.51 -4.89 -11.14
N SER A 111 -30.20 -4.38 -9.96
CA SER A 111 -29.45 -3.13 -9.81
C SER A 111 -27.97 -3.45 -9.79
N VAL A 112 -27.24 -3.00 -10.81
CA VAL A 112 -25.85 -3.35 -11.04
C VAL A 112 -25.00 -2.09 -11.02
N ARG A 113 -23.97 -2.09 -10.18
CA ARG A 113 -22.98 -1.02 -10.09
C ARG A 113 -21.88 -1.28 -11.13
N ASN A 114 -21.63 -0.30 -11.99
CA ASN A 114 -20.55 -0.32 -12.96
C ASN A 114 -19.34 0.50 -12.45
N SER A 115 -18.24 0.48 -13.21
CA SER A 115 -16.96 1.14 -12.92
C SER A 115 -16.57 2.19 -13.96
N TRP A 116 -17.51 2.65 -14.80
CA TRP A 116 -17.29 3.64 -15.86
C TRP A 116 -17.59 5.09 -15.45
N GLY A 117 -17.61 5.36 -14.14
CA GLY A 117 -17.89 6.68 -13.58
C GLY A 117 -19.40 6.98 -13.45
N PRO A 118 -19.73 8.08 -12.77
CA PRO A 118 -21.12 8.42 -12.44
C PRO A 118 -21.92 8.99 -13.62
N ASP A 119 -21.24 9.48 -14.67
CA ASP A 119 -21.90 10.08 -15.85
C ASP A 119 -22.50 9.02 -16.79
N TRP A 120 -22.16 7.75 -16.59
CA TRP A 120 -22.71 6.63 -17.35
C TRP A 120 -23.94 6.05 -16.65
N GLY A 121 -25.02 5.80 -17.41
CA GLY A 121 -26.24 5.22 -16.88
C GLY A 121 -26.89 6.04 -15.76
N GLU A 122 -27.48 5.34 -14.80
CA GLU A 122 -28.20 5.96 -13.67
C GLU A 122 -27.23 6.24 -12.51
N GLY A 123 -26.35 7.23 -12.69
CA GLY A 123 -25.35 7.59 -11.67
C GLY A 123 -24.23 6.55 -11.52
N GLY A 124 -23.84 5.89 -12.62
CA GLY A 124 -22.89 4.78 -12.66
C GLY A 124 -23.53 3.40 -12.47
N TYR A 125 -24.86 3.31 -12.42
CA TYR A 125 -25.61 2.07 -12.29
C TYR A 125 -26.39 1.75 -13.56
N ILE A 126 -26.73 0.47 -13.70
CA ILE A 126 -27.67 -0.04 -14.70
C ILE A 126 -28.70 -0.93 -14.04
N ARG A 127 -29.96 -0.78 -14.44
CA ARG A 127 -31.04 -1.70 -14.09
C ARG A 127 -31.15 -2.77 -15.17
N MET A 128 -30.45 -3.89 -15.05
CA MET A 128 -30.49 -4.96 -16.05
C MET A 128 -31.75 -5.81 -15.89
N GLU A 129 -32.42 -6.13 -17.00
CA GLU A 129 -33.59 -7.02 -16.98
C GLU A 129 -33.30 -8.36 -16.28
N ARG A 130 -34.20 -8.77 -15.39
CA ARG A 130 -34.11 -10.00 -14.58
C ARG A 130 -35.27 -10.94 -14.91
N ASN A 131 -35.11 -12.23 -14.60
CA ASN A 131 -36.10 -13.28 -14.87
C ASN A 131 -36.36 -13.43 -16.38
N VAL A 132 -35.29 -13.40 -17.17
CA VAL A 132 -35.38 -13.66 -18.61
C VAL A 132 -35.51 -15.16 -18.87
N THR A 133 -35.91 -15.53 -20.09
CA THR A 133 -36.04 -16.96 -20.46
C THR A 133 -34.69 -17.67 -20.55
N ALA A 134 -33.62 -16.94 -20.85
CA ALA A 134 -32.26 -17.47 -20.91
C ALA A 134 -31.73 -17.76 -19.51
N ARG A 135 -31.32 -19.01 -19.25
CA ARG A 135 -30.77 -19.42 -17.94
C ARG A 135 -29.50 -18.67 -17.56
N THR A 136 -28.73 -18.23 -18.55
CA THR A 136 -27.53 -17.40 -18.39
C THR A 136 -27.85 -16.01 -17.79
N GLY A 137 -29.12 -15.61 -17.74
CA GLY A 137 -29.54 -14.27 -17.37
C GLY A 137 -29.24 -13.25 -18.49
N LYS A 138 -29.72 -12.01 -18.32
CA LYS A 138 -29.46 -10.92 -19.26
C LYS A 138 -27.95 -10.65 -19.33
N CYS A 139 -27.40 -10.65 -20.53
CA CYS A 139 -25.96 -10.46 -20.81
C CYS A 139 -25.03 -11.45 -20.08
N GLY A 140 -25.52 -12.63 -19.71
CA GLY A 140 -24.72 -13.64 -19.00
C GLY A 140 -24.55 -13.41 -17.50
N ILE A 141 -25.29 -12.48 -16.88
CA ILE A 141 -25.14 -12.09 -15.47
C ILE A 141 -25.20 -13.25 -14.45
N ALA A 142 -25.86 -14.36 -14.79
CA ALA A 142 -25.96 -15.54 -13.92
C ALA A 142 -24.91 -16.62 -14.23
N MET A 143 -24.04 -16.44 -15.23
CA MET A 143 -23.04 -17.43 -15.64
C MET A 143 -21.83 -17.49 -14.71
N MET A 144 -21.42 -16.35 -14.14
CA MET A 144 -20.24 -16.26 -13.30
C MET A 144 -20.46 -15.23 -12.21
N ALA A 145 -20.81 -15.70 -11.03
CA ALA A 145 -21.10 -14.87 -9.89
C ALA A 145 -20.43 -15.43 -8.63
N SER A 146 -19.77 -14.59 -7.86
CA SER A 146 -19.13 -14.99 -6.61
C SER A 146 -19.13 -13.84 -5.61
N TYR A 147 -19.06 -14.19 -4.33
CA TYR A 147 -19.06 -13.22 -3.24
C TYR A 147 -18.06 -13.61 -2.14
N PRO A 148 -17.45 -12.63 -1.45
CA PRO A 148 -16.58 -12.92 -0.33
C PRO A 148 -17.40 -13.40 0.88
N VAL A 149 -16.77 -14.23 1.72
CA VAL A 149 -17.34 -14.71 2.98
C VAL A 149 -16.56 -14.13 4.16
N LYS A 150 -17.27 -13.67 5.18
CA LYS A 150 -16.72 -13.19 6.45
C LYS A 150 -17.45 -13.84 7.62
N ASN A 151 -16.71 -14.60 8.43
CA ASN A 151 -17.23 -15.39 9.56
C ASN A 151 -16.90 -14.79 10.94
N GLY A 152 -16.15 -13.69 10.98
CA GLY A 152 -15.73 -13.05 12.22
C GLY A 152 -15.40 -11.57 12.05
N PRO A 153 -15.02 -10.86 13.12
CA PRO A 153 -14.61 -9.47 13.02
C PRO A 153 -13.36 -9.31 12.14
N ASN A 154 -13.17 -8.10 11.62
CA ASN A 154 -11.90 -7.75 10.96
C ASN A 154 -10.75 -7.84 11.97
N PRO A 155 -9.52 -8.21 11.52
CA PRO A 155 -8.34 -8.11 12.36
C PRO A 155 -8.24 -6.69 12.92
N SER A 156 -7.89 -6.58 14.20
CA SER A 156 -7.59 -5.27 14.79
C SER A 156 -6.53 -4.59 13.93
N PRO A 157 -6.64 -3.28 13.64
CA PRO A 157 -5.67 -2.57 12.84
C PRO A 157 -4.28 -2.90 13.37
N LYS A 158 -3.41 -3.47 12.53
CA LYS A 158 -2.01 -3.65 12.94
C LYS A 158 -1.52 -2.26 13.34
N PRO A 159 -0.91 -2.10 14.54
CA PRO A 159 -0.35 -0.82 14.91
C PRO A 159 0.51 -0.33 13.75
N PRO A 160 0.42 0.97 13.39
CA PRO A 160 1.18 1.50 12.26
C PRO A 160 2.62 1.04 12.42
N ASN A 161 3.18 0.43 11.36
CA ASN A 161 4.57 0.01 11.35
C ASN A 161 5.41 1.09 12.04
N PRO A 162 6.22 0.77 13.06
CA PRO A 162 6.94 1.77 13.82
C PRO A 162 7.63 2.72 12.83
N PRO A 163 7.51 4.05 13.01
CA PRO A 163 8.05 5.00 12.05
C PRO A 163 9.51 4.62 11.77
N LYS A 164 9.85 4.44 10.49
CA LYS A 164 11.21 4.06 10.07
C LYS A 164 12.20 4.91 10.89
N PRO A 165 13.10 4.29 11.66
CA PRO A 165 13.86 5.03 12.66
C PRO A 165 14.67 6.11 11.94
N LYS A 166 14.50 7.36 12.38
CA LYS A 166 15.03 8.54 11.68
C LYS A 166 16.57 8.54 11.77
N PRO A 167 17.29 8.87 10.69
CA PRO A 167 18.73 9.08 10.72
C PRO A 167 19.14 10.13 11.75
N VAL A 168 20.29 9.94 12.40
CA VAL A 168 20.84 10.89 13.38
C VAL A 168 21.59 11.98 12.64
N ALA A 169 21.18 13.24 12.77
CA ALA A 169 21.92 14.37 12.21
C ALA A 169 23.13 14.68 13.09
N CYS A 170 24.33 14.64 12.50
CA CYS A 170 25.56 15.01 13.19
C CYS A 170 25.81 16.52 13.11
N ASP A 171 25.53 17.08 11.93
CA ASP A 171 25.52 18.52 11.66
C ASP A 171 24.56 18.82 10.49
N ARG A 172 24.61 20.02 9.92
CA ARG A 172 23.78 20.43 8.76
C ARG A 172 24.02 19.59 7.50
N HIS A 173 25.19 18.95 7.39
CA HIS A 173 25.69 18.32 6.17
C HIS A 173 25.95 16.83 6.33
N SER A 174 25.84 16.26 7.54
CA SER A 174 26.31 14.92 7.86
C SER A 174 25.27 14.17 8.68
N LYS A 175 24.99 12.93 8.30
CA LYS A 175 23.98 12.07 8.95
C LYS A 175 24.52 10.66 9.16
N CYS A 176 24.12 10.06 10.27
CA CYS A 176 24.36 8.67 10.60
C CYS A 176 23.07 7.84 10.55
N PRO A 177 23.18 6.51 10.39
CA PRO A 177 22.03 5.62 10.52
C PRO A 177 21.31 5.81 11.86
N ALA A 178 20.04 5.42 11.90
CA ALA A 178 19.29 5.51 13.13
C ALA A 178 19.87 4.58 14.21
N GLY A 179 19.89 5.05 15.46
CA GLY A 179 20.49 4.32 16.55
C GLY A 179 22.02 4.40 16.62
N SER A 180 22.66 5.18 15.75
CA SER A 180 24.08 5.48 15.82
C SER A 180 24.37 6.72 16.67
N THR A 181 25.63 6.88 17.09
CA THR A 181 26.14 8.11 17.71
C THR A 181 27.13 8.79 16.78
N CYS A 182 26.96 10.10 16.59
CA CYS A 182 27.86 10.92 15.80
C CYS A 182 29.13 11.21 16.61
N CYS A 183 30.27 10.76 16.09
CA CYS A 183 31.58 10.97 16.69
C CYS A 183 32.44 11.84 15.79
N CYS A 184 32.94 12.96 16.32
CA CYS A 184 33.88 13.79 15.59
C CYS A 184 35.21 13.06 15.42
N THR A 185 35.67 12.88 14.18
CA THR A 185 36.97 12.26 13.89
C THR A 185 38.03 13.32 13.60
N HIS A 186 37.64 14.46 13.02
CA HIS A 186 38.54 15.57 12.75
C HIS A 186 37.83 16.90 12.95
N GLY A 187 38.38 17.75 13.82
CA GLY A 187 37.78 19.04 14.19
C GLY A 187 38.77 19.94 14.91
N VAL A 188 38.47 21.24 14.94
CA VAL A 188 39.23 22.24 15.67
C VAL A 188 38.30 22.91 16.67
N ARG A 189 38.68 22.92 17.95
CA ARG A 189 37.86 23.44 19.06
C ARG A 189 36.47 22.80 19.09
N LYS A 190 35.39 23.60 18.99
CA LYS A 190 33.99 23.12 19.00
C LYS A 190 33.45 22.79 17.60
N THR A 191 34.27 22.95 16.55
CA THR A 191 33.85 22.74 15.16
C THR A 191 34.39 21.41 14.64
N CYS A 192 33.50 20.53 14.20
CA CYS A 192 33.86 19.27 13.57
C CYS A 192 33.78 19.37 12.05
N PHE A 193 34.79 18.88 11.34
CA PHE A 193 34.84 18.85 9.87
C PHE A 193 34.50 17.47 9.29
N VAL A 194 34.78 16.41 10.06
CA VAL A 194 34.55 15.02 9.63
C VAL A 194 33.89 14.24 10.76
N TRP A 195 32.76 13.62 10.43
CA TRP A 195 31.98 12.80 11.35
C TRP A 195 32.10 11.32 11.01
N GLY A 196 32.19 10.50 12.05
CA GLY A 196 32.03 9.06 12.01
C GLY A 196 30.78 8.62 12.77
N CYS A 197 30.18 7.52 12.34
CA CYS A 197 29.01 6.90 12.94
C CYS A 197 29.44 5.72 13.79
N CYS A 198 29.24 5.84 15.10
CA CYS A 198 29.34 4.70 15.99
C CYS A 198 28.04 3.88 15.93
N PRO A 199 28.07 2.55 15.73
CA PRO A 199 26.88 1.70 15.62
C PRO A 199 26.23 1.39 16.99
N ALA A 200 26.17 2.38 17.89
CA ALA A 200 25.48 2.28 19.18
C ALA A 200 24.91 3.65 19.59
N LYS A 201 23.80 3.64 20.33
CA LYS A 201 23.17 4.85 20.90
C LYS A 201 23.96 5.30 22.13
N GLY A 202 24.17 6.61 22.28
CA GLY A 202 24.86 7.18 23.43
C GLY A 202 26.31 6.71 23.58
N ALA A 203 26.94 6.29 22.49
CA ALA A 203 28.28 5.73 22.52
C ALA A 203 29.34 6.79 22.86
N ILE A 204 30.39 6.38 23.54
CA ILE A 204 31.55 7.21 23.84
C ILE A 204 32.52 7.17 22.67
N CYS A 205 32.84 8.35 22.15
CA CYS A 205 33.80 8.52 21.06
C CYS A 205 35.23 8.44 21.61
N CYS A 206 35.92 7.34 21.32
CA CYS A 206 37.34 7.17 21.66
C CYS A 206 38.25 8.16 20.91
N LYS A 207 39.38 8.51 21.54
CA LYS A 207 40.32 9.53 21.01
C LYS A 207 41.24 9.00 19.91
N ASP A 208 41.34 7.70 19.78
CA ASP A 208 42.09 7.03 18.72
C ASP A 208 41.57 7.37 17.33
N GLY A 209 40.27 7.72 17.21
CA GLY A 209 39.64 8.14 15.97
C GLY A 209 38.72 7.09 15.35
N PRO A 210 39.17 5.84 15.07
CA PRO A 210 38.37 4.86 14.37
C PRO A 210 37.40 4.08 15.26
N THR A 211 37.57 4.06 16.59
CA THR A 211 36.73 3.25 17.48
C THR A 211 35.82 4.06 18.39
N CYS A 212 34.81 3.41 18.94
CA CYS A 212 33.91 3.97 19.93
C CYS A 212 33.43 2.87 20.88
N CYS A 213 32.99 3.27 22.06
CA CYS A 213 32.52 2.34 23.08
C CYS A 213 31.02 2.50 23.35
N PRO A 214 30.29 1.40 23.61
CA PRO A 214 28.92 1.48 24.12
C PRO A 214 28.84 2.32 25.41
N SER A 215 27.69 2.95 25.66
CA SER A 215 27.44 3.75 26.87
C SER A 215 27.71 2.97 28.16
N ASP A 216 27.47 1.66 28.15
CA ASP A 216 27.60 0.79 29.32
C ASP A 216 29.05 0.42 29.63
N TYR A 217 29.97 0.66 28.68
CA TYR A 217 31.41 0.41 28.79
C TYR A 217 32.19 1.66 28.35
N PRO A 218 32.07 2.80 29.05
CA PRO A 218 32.48 4.10 28.52
C PRO A 218 34.00 4.33 28.45
N VAL A 219 34.80 3.46 29.05
CA VAL A 219 36.27 3.63 29.13
C VAL A 219 36.93 2.99 27.92
N CYS A 220 37.50 3.82 27.04
CA CYS A 220 38.24 3.37 25.85
C CYS A 220 39.67 2.96 26.19
N ASN A 221 40.08 1.77 25.73
CA ASN A 221 41.47 1.34 25.63
C ASN A 221 41.85 1.22 24.15
N ALA A 222 42.62 2.20 23.66
CA ALA A 222 43.02 2.29 22.26
C ALA A 222 44.06 1.23 21.85
N GLU A 223 44.95 0.83 22.77
CA GLU A 223 46.02 -0.14 22.50
C GLU A 223 45.43 -1.52 22.22
N ASN A 224 44.45 -1.91 23.04
CA ASN A 224 43.83 -3.24 22.96
C ASN A 224 42.49 -3.23 22.22
N ARG A 225 42.05 -2.09 21.68
CA ARG A 225 40.73 -1.90 21.04
C ARG A 225 39.57 -2.45 21.88
N THR A 226 39.59 -2.16 23.17
CA THR A 226 38.59 -2.65 24.11
C THR A 226 37.93 -1.52 24.88
N CYS A 227 36.76 -1.80 25.41
CA CYS A 227 35.94 -0.92 26.21
C CYS A 227 35.68 -1.56 27.58
N SER A 228 35.74 -0.78 28.66
CA SER A 228 35.49 -1.28 30.00
C SER A 228 34.50 -0.41 30.77
N LYS A 229 33.86 -0.98 31.80
CA LYS A 229 32.94 -0.23 32.68
C LYS A 229 33.67 0.82 33.52
N SER A 230 34.93 0.55 33.87
CA SER A 230 35.77 1.42 34.68
C SER A 230 37.26 1.15 34.38
N LYS A 231 38.14 2.08 34.76
CA LYS A 231 39.59 2.03 34.45
C LYS A 231 40.30 0.74 34.88
N ASN A 232 39.80 0.06 35.93
CA ASN A 232 40.39 -1.16 36.49
C ASN A 232 39.46 -2.39 36.39
N SER A 233 38.42 -2.33 35.57
CA SER A 233 37.49 -3.45 35.39
C SER A 233 38.20 -4.61 34.68
N PRO A 234 38.18 -5.85 35.24
CA PRO A 234 38.72 -7.03 34.57
C PRO A 234 37.87 -7.47 33.37
N TYR A 235 36.63 -6.98 33.28
CA TYR A 235 35.72 -7.24 32.18
C TYR A 235 35.83 -6.15 31.11
N THR A 236 36.16 -6.58 29.90
CA THR A 236 36.23 -5.74 28.71
C THR A 236 35.33 -6.30 27.61
N VAL A 237 34.85 -5.40 26.75
CA VAL A 237 34.16 -5.73 25.49
C VAL A 237 34.96 -5.15 24.33
N GLU A 238 34.79 -5.69 23.14
CA GLU A 238 35.45 -5.16 21.94
C GLU A 238 34.91 -3.77 21.59
N ALA A 239 35.81 -2.86 21.18
CA ALA A 239 35.43 -1.54 20.74
C ALA A 239 34.73 -1.60 19.37
N LEU A 240 33.71 -0.77 19.19
CA LEU A 240 32.94 -0.69 17.95
C LEU A 240 33.71 0.14 16.93
N ILE A 241 33.69 -0.31 15.67
CA ILE A 241 34.33 0.41 14.57
C ILE A 241 33.36 1.47 14.02
N ARG A 242 33.85 2.70 13.87
CA ARG A 242 33.09 3.79 13.26
C ARG A 242 33.06 3.64 11.73
N THR A 243 31.93 3.99 11.13
CA THR A 243 31.82 4.16 9.68
C THR A 243 31.78 5.66 9.31
N PRO A 244 32.16 6.07 8.10
CA PRO A 244 32.04 7.47 7.69
C PRO A 244 30.58 7.94 7.69
N ALA A 245 30.31 9.14 8.22
CA ALA A 245 28.96 9.72 8.11
C ALA A 245 28.61 10.06 6.67
N ARG A 246 27.35 9.85 6.29
CA ARG A 246 26.88 10.17 4.94
C ARG A 246 26.68 11.67 4.82
N ARG A 247 27.29 12.29 3.81
CA ARG A 247 27.00 13.70 3.48
C ARG A 247 25.57 13.82 2.98
N SER A 248 24.75 14.61 3.68
CA SER A 248 23.49 15.10 3.16
C SER A 248 23.82 15.99 1.96
N ARG A 249 23.29 15.68 0.77
CA ARG A 249 23.42 16.55 -0.39
C ARG A 249 22.73 17.88 -0.04
N THR A 250 23.50 18.89 0.36
CA THR A 250 23.07 20.28 0.26
C THR A 250 23.24 20.68 -1.20
N THR A 251 22.13 21.10 -1.78
CA THR A 251 22.01 21.75 -3.08
C THR A 251 22.78 23.08 -3.03
N THR A 252 24.10 23.05 -3.17
CA THR A 252 24.92 24.27 -3.28
C THR A 252 26.08 24.00 -4.22
N LEU A 253 25.75 24.03 -5.50
CA LEU A 253 26.61 24.44 -6.62
C LEU A 253 25.79 24.68 -7.90
N THR A 254 24.53 24.20 -7.97
CA THR A 254 23.60 24.54 -9.06
C THR A 254 22.85 25.86 -8.86
N GLN A 255 22.57 26.29 -7.62
CA GLN A 255 21.78 27.52 -7.37
C GLN A 255 22.56 28.84 -7.47
N LEU A 256 23.89 28.82 -7.67
CA LEU A 256 24.67 30.01 -7.99
C LEU A 256 24.85 30.21 -9.51
N ALA A 257 24.52 29.20 -10.32
CA ALA A 257 24.54 29.34 -11.77
C ALA A 257 23.24 30.00 -12.28
N ASP A 258 22.10 29.72 -11.64
CA ASP A 258 20.79 30.22 -12.09
C ASP A 258 20.49 31.68 -11.68
N SER A 259 21.24 32.28 -10.75
CA SER A 259 21.08 33.68 -10.37
C SER A 259 21.97 34.65 -11.15
N VAL A 260 22.84 34.15 -12.04
CA VAL A 260 23.73 34.98 -12.88
C VAL A 260 23.22 35.08 -14.32
N PHE A 261 22.32 34.18 -14.75
CA PHE A 261 21.80 34.14 -16.12
C PHE A 261 20.42 34.80 -16.32
N SER A 262 19.85 35.50 -15.34
CA SER A 262 18.54 36.19 -15.50
C SER A 262 18.62 37.71 -15.73
N GLU A 263 19.81 38.29 -15.98
CA GLU A 263 19.97 39.72 -16.28
C GLU A 263 20.59 40.02 -17.66
N LEU A 264 20.59 39.07 -18.60
CA LEU A 264 21.20 39.28 -19.93
C LEU A 264 20.37 38.87 -21.15
N ASP A 265 19.05 38.74 -21.01
CA ASP A 265 18.14 38.67 -22.17
C ASP A 265 17.04 39.74 -22.05
N VAL A 266 17.39 40.98 -22.43
CA VAL A 266 16.52 41.98 -23.06
C VAL A 266 17.02 42.19 -24.48
#